data_AF-A0A5E4JP35-F1
#
_entry.id   AF-A0A5E4JP35-F1
#
_cell.length_a   1.000
_cell.length_b   1.000
_cell.length_c   1.000
_cell.angle_alpha   90.00
_cell.angle_beta   90.00
_cell.angle_gamma   90.00
#
_symmetry.space_group_name_H-M   'P 1'
#
loop_
_entity.id
_entity.type
_entity.pdbx_description
1 polymer ?
#
loop_
_entity_poly.entity_id
_entity_poly.type
_entity_poly.pdbx_seq_one_letter_code
_entity_poly.pdbx_strand_id
1 'polypeptide(L)'
;MLLFCEVEVYKMIKLDFKSREVIILSLLCIGIMLFIIGNIYFISKTLYSDKVSSVNNNLVEFNSKAIICGEGNNRHIRSFVKEISPTQDLVGIKFILKDSNGKIYSYINNDSSILPDSTGGTKRIDIDYLSAGINPSSDITSLDVFLLIKDSDGKQVFIKNSQIIDVCYSSCDECSLSCDFICTNSP
;
A
#
# COMPACT_ATOMS: atom_id res chain seq x y z
N MET A 1 58.21 -40.77 -61.65
CA MET A 1 58.08 -39.39 -62.13
C MET A 1 56.90 -38.76 -61.39
N LEU A 2 57.23 -37.85 -60.46
CA LEU A 2 56.47 -36.71 -59.89
C LEU A 2 55.05 -36.99 -59.30
N LEU A 3 54.77 -36.85 -57.99
CA LEU A 3 54.91 -35.76 -57.00
C LEU A 3 53.62 -34.91 -56.82
N PHE A 4 53.30 -34.72 -55.53
CA PHE A 4 52.39 -33.74 -54.90
C PHE A 4 50.90 -34.08 -54.73
N CYS A 5 50.65 -34.80 -53.63
CA CYS A 5 49.63 -34.49 -52.64
C CYS A 5 50.06 -33.24 -51.82
N GLU A 6 49.13 -32.62 -51.09
CA GLU A 6 49.25 -31.32 -50.35
C GLU A 6 49.12 -30.11 -51.29
N VAL A 7 48.10 -29.27 -51.18
CA VAL A 7 47.80 -28.34 -50.08
C VAL A 7 46.38 -27.83 -50.31
N GLU A 8 45.46 -27.99 -49.35
CA GLU A 8 44.41 -26.97 -49.04
C GLU A 8 43.43 -27.32 -47.90
N VAL A 9 43.64 -28.41 -47.15
CA VAL A 9 42.79 -28.71 -45.96
C VAL A 9 43.29 -27.99 -44.68
N TYR A 10 44.43 -27.30 -44.73
CA TYR A 10 45.05 -26.67 -43.55
C TYR A 10 44.60 -25.23 -43.23
N LYS A 11 43.51 -24.74 -43.84
CA LYS A 11 42.95 -23.40 -43.55
C LYS A 11 41.62 -23.39 -42.78
N MET A 12 41.11 -24.56 -42.39
CA MET A 12 39.84 -24.68 -41.65
C MET A 12 39.96 -25.17 -40.20
N ILE A 13 41.17 -25.16 -39.62
CA ILE A 13 41.40 -25.48 -38.20
C ILE A 13 42.26 -24.38 -37.56
N LYS A 14 41.88 -23.13 -37.81
CA LYS A 14 42.37 -21.95 -37.08
C LYS A 14 41.21 -21.07 -36.61
N LEU A 15 40.10 -21.73 -36.25
CA LEU A 15 39.20 -21.31 -35.16
C LEU A 15 39.76 -21.96 -33.88
N ASP A 16 41.02 -21.70 -33.57
CA ASP A 16 41.43 -20.66 -32.61
C ASP A 16 40.84 -20.95 -31.23
N PHE A 17 41.70 -21.48 -30.35
CA PHE A 17 41.43 -21.84 -28.95
C PHE A 17 40.72 -20.74 -28.15
N LYS A 18 40.77 -19.49 -28.64
CA LYS A 18 40.01 -18.33 -28.20
C LYS A 18 38.48 -18.57 -28.13
N SER A 19 37.93 -19.40 -29.01
CA SER A 19 36.49 -19.72 -29.03
C SER A 19 36.04 -20.52 -27.80
N ARG A 20 36.87 -21.46 -27.32
CA ARG A 20 36.50 -22.31 -26.17
C ARG A 20 36.52 -21.53 -24.85
N GLU A 21 37.51 -20.65 -24.68
CA GLU A 21 37.60 -19.77 -23.50
C GLU A 21 36.43 -18.78 -23.46
N VAL A 22 36.03 -18.22 -24.61
CA VAL A 22 34.87 -17.33 -24.71
C VAL A 22 33.56 -18.05 -24.37
N ILE A 23 33.39 -19.30 -24.82
CA ILE A 23 32.21 -20.09 -24.49
C ILE A 23 32.15 -20.38 -22.98
N ILE A 24 33.26 -20.80 -22.37
CA ILE A 24 33.33 -21.07 -20.92
C ILE A 24 33.03 -19.81 -20.11
N LEU A 25 33.59 -18.66 -20.50
CA LEU A 25 33.34 -17.38 -19.83
C LEU A 25 31.86 -16.96 -19.95
N SER A 26 31.24 -17.17 -21.11
CA SER A 26 29.83 -16.85 -21.32
C SER A 26 28.89 -17.71 -20.44
N LEU A 27 29.17 -19.00 -20.30
CA LEU A 27 28.41 -19.90 -19.43
C LEU A 27 28.58 -19.55 -17.96
N LEU A 28 29.78 -19.14 -17.54
CA LEU A 28 30.04 -18.68 -16.18
C LEU A 28 29.23 -17.41 -15.86
N CYS A 29 29.19 -16.44 -16.77
CA CYS A 29 28.40 -15.21 -16.60
C CYS A 29 26.89 -15.51 -16.48
N ILE A 30 26.36 -16.42 -17.31
CA ILE A 30 24.96 -16.83 -17.24
C ILE A 30 24.65 -17.49 -15.88
N GLY A 31 25.54 -18.37 -15.40
CA GLY A 31 25.40 -19.02 -14.10
C GLY A 31 25.37 -18.01 -12.92
N ILE A 32 26.25 -17.01 -12.94
CA ILE A 32 26.30 -15.96 -11.91
C ILE A 32 25.01 -15.12 -11.94
N MET A 33 24.52 -14.75 -13.13
CA MET A 33 23.29 -13.97 -13.26
C MET A 33 22.08 -14.74 -12.73
N LEU A 34 21.97 -16.04 -13.03
CA LEU A 34 20.89 -16.89 -12.50
C LEU A 34 20.98 -17.04 -10.97
N PHE A 35 22.19 -17.15 -10.42
CA PHE A 35 22.40 -17.21 -8.97
C PHE A 35 22.00 -15.90 -8.28
N ILE A 36 22.34 -14.74 -8.85
CA ILE A 36 21.93 -13.43 -8.33
C ILE A 36 20.40 -13.29 -8.37
N ILE A 37 19.77 -13.62 -9.49
CA ILE A 37 18.30 -13.56 -9.63
C ILE A 37 17.62 -14.49 -8.61
N GLY A 38 18.15 -15.71 -8.42
CA GLY A 38 17.63 -16.66 -7.43
C GLY A 38 17.73 -16.14 -5.99
N ASN A 39 18.86 -15.51 -5.63
CA ASN A 39 19.04 -14.90 -4.31
C ASN A 39 18.14 -13.66 -4.13
N ILE A 40 18.01 -12.80 -5.15
CA ILE A 40 17.08 -11.68 -5.11
C ILE A 40 15.65 -12.20 -4.91
N TYR A 41 15.23 -13.23 -5.65
CA TYR A 41 13.90 -13.82 -5.51
C TYR A 41 13.68 -14.43 -4.11
N PHE A 42 14.69 -15.12 -3.56
CA PHE A 42 14.62 -15.71 -2.22
C PHE A 42 14.58 -14.64 -1.12
N ILE A 43 15.39 -13.59 -1.23
CA ILE A 43 15.41 -12.43 -0.34
C ILE A 43 14.09 -11.67 -0.44
N SER A 44 13.59 -11.41 -1.65
CA SER A 44 12.27 -10.81 -1.86
C SER A 44 11.19 -11.66 -1.22
N LYS A 45 11.20 -12.99 -1.37
CA LYS A 45 10.20 -13.88 -0.75
C LYS A 45 10.31 -13.94 0.78
N THR A 46 11.50 -13.78 1.36
CA THR A 46 11.69 -13.75 2.82
C THR A 46 11.37 -12.38 3.43
N LEU A 47 11.59 -11.28 2.71
CA LEU A 47 11.16 -9.93 3.10
C LEU A 47 9.68 -9.66 2.82
N TYR A 48 9.09 -10.32 1.82
CA TYR A 48 7.64 -10.39 1.55
C TYR A 48 7.00 -11.65 2.13
N SER A 49 7.61 -12.25 3.16
CA SER A 49 6.84 -13.08 4.06
C SER A 49 6.03 -12.10 4.88
N ASP A 50 4.81 -11.84 4.41
CA ASP A 50 3.74 -11.22 5.17
C ASP A 50 3.59 -12.02 6.47
N LYS A 51 4.42 -11.71 7.46
CA LYS A 51 3.99 -11.68 8.85
C LYS A 51 3.00 -10.52 8.99
N VAL A 52 1.92 -10.57 8.22
CA VAL A 52 0.60 -10.34 8.78
C VAL A 52 0.41 -11.51 9.73
N SER A 53 1.12 -11.44 10.86
CA SER A 53 0.59 -11.91 12.12
C SER A 53 -0.87 -11.51 12.06
N SER A 54 -1.77 -12.47 12.20
CA SER A 54 -3.17 -12.21 12.47
C SER A 54 -3.24 -11.51 13.82
N VAL A 55 -2.74 -10.28 13.89
CA VAL A 55 -3.07 -9.32 14.92
C VAL A 55 -4.58 -9.27 14.79
N ASN A 56 -5.23 -9.66 15.88
CA ASN A 56 -6.67 -9.63 15.96
C ASN A 56 -7.03 -8.14 15.79
N ASN A 57 -7.36 -7.71 14.58
CA ASN A 57 -7.58 -6.29 14.22
C ASN A 57 -8.82 -5.69 14.91
N ASN A 58 -9.41 -6.42 15.86
CA ASN A 58 -10.58 -6.08 16.67
C ASN A 58 -10.26 -5.04 17.76
N LEU A 59 -9.34 -4.11 17.52
CA LEU A 59 -9.11 -2.98 18.43
C LEU A 59 -10.19 -1.92 18.22
N VAL A 60 -10.44 -1.62 16.95
CA VAL A 60 -11.47 -0.68 16.53
C VAL A 60 -12.21 -1.21 15.31
N GLU A 61 -13.48 -0.88 15.24
CA GLU A 61 -14.37 -1.17 14.12
C GLU A 61 -14.72 0.15 13.45
N PHE A 62 -14.53 0.25 12.14
CA PHE A 62 -14.98 1.40 11.36
C PHE A 62 -16.38 1.15 10.84
N ASN A 63 -17.12 2.24 10.66
CA ASN A 63 -18.31 2.16 9.82
C ASN A 63 -17.88 1.73 8.40
N SER A 64 -18.65 0.82 7.82
CA SER A 64 -18.50 0.38 6.42
C SER A 64 -18.58 1.52 5.40
N LYS A 65 -19.04 2.70 5.80
CA LYS A 65 -19.17 3.87 4.93
C LYS A 65 -18.45 5.09 5.50
N ALA A 66 -17.73 5.78 4.62
CA ALA A 66 -17.29 7.15 4.80
C ALA A 66 -18.21 8.08 4.01
N ILE A 67 -18.71 9.11 4.68
CA ILE A 67 -19.60 10.12 4.09
C ILE A 67 -18.78 11.32 3.68
N ILE A 68 -18.95 11.76 2.43
CA ILE A 68 -18.47 13.05 1.95
C ILE A 68 -19.61 14.04 2.05
N CYS A 69 -19.38 15.15 2.73
CA CYS A 69 -20.36 16.21 2.92
C CYS A 69 -19.71 17.58 2.71
N GLY A 70 -20.54 18.63 2.66
CA GLY A 70 -20.09 20.00 2.52
C GLY A 70 -19.91 20.42 1.07
N GLU A 71 -19.77 21.73 0.86
CA GLU A 71 -19.63 22.33 -0.46
C GLU A 71 -18.42 23.25 -0.55
N GLY A 72 -17.95 23.44 -1.79
CA GLY A 72 -16.82 24.33 -2.09
C GLY A 72 -15.61 23.97 -1.24
N ASN A 73 -15.07 24.95 -0.51
CA ASN A 73 -13.87 24.78 0.33
C ASN A 73 -14.13 24.10 1.68
N ASN A 74 -15.39 23.84 2.03
CA ASN A 74 -15.78 23.23 3.31
C ASN A 74 -16.20 21.77 3.11
N ARG A 75 -15.49 21.03 2.26
CA ARG A 75 -15.74 19.60 2.05
C ARG A 75 -15.02 18.77 3.10
N HIS A 76 -15.72 17.75 3.58
CA HIS A 76 -15.26 16.86 4.63
C HIS A 76 -15.47 15.41 4.24
N ILE A 77 -14.63 14.53 4.79
CA ILE A 77 -14.79 13.08 4.75
C ILE A 77 -14.98 12.63 6.19
N ARG A 78 -16.11 12.00 6.45
CA ARG A 78 -16.51 11.58 7.79
C ARG A 78 -16.65 10.08 7.87
N SER A 79 -16.17 9.54 8.97
CA SER A 79 -16.37 8.13 9.31
C SER A 79 -16.61 8.03 10.80
N PHE A 80 -17.17 6.90 11.22
CA PHE A 80 -17.29 6.56 12.62
C PHE A 80 -16.34 5.43 12.95
N VAL A 81 -15.74 5.50 14.13
CA VAL A 81 -14.87 4.46 14.68
C VAL A 81 -15.43 4.06 16.05
N LYS A 82 -15.57 2.77 16.28
CA LYS A 82 -16.02 2.19 17.53
C LYS A 82 -14.87 1.43 18.16
N GLU A 83 -14.59 1.72 19.41
CA GLU A 83 -13.65 0.95 20.21
C GLU A 83 -14.25 -0.42 20.54
N ILE A 84 -13.54 -1.49 20.18
CA ILE A 84 -13.93 -2.88 20.46
C ILE A 84 -13.12 -3.44 21.64
N SER A 85 -11.84 -3.07 21.72
CA SER A 85 -10.99 -3.41 22.85
C SER A 85 -10.14 -2.20 23.24
N PRO A 86 -10.09 -1.86 24.55
CA PRO A 86 -9.18 -0.83 25.02
C PRO A 86 -7.74 -1.26 24.78
N THR A 87 -6.95 -0.37 24.18
CA THR A 87 -5.52 -0.54 24.00
C THR A 87 -4.83 0.82 24.14
N GLN A 88 -3.71 0.82 24.86
CA GLN A 88 -2.83 1.99 24.94
C GLN A 88 -1.88 2.07 23.74
N ASP A 89 -1.90 1.06 22.88
CA ASP A 89 -0.95 0.92 21.78
C ASP A 89 -1.45 1.63 20.52
N LEU A 90 -2.76 1.89 20.38
CA LEU A 90 -3.29 2.67 19.25
C LEU A 90 -3.00 4.16 19.45
N VAL A 91 -2.07 4.70 18.67
CA VAL A 91 -1.61 6.10 18.77
C VAL A 91 -2.04 6.98 17.61
N GLY A 92 -2.69 6.41 16.59
CA GLY A 92 -3.19 7.14 15.43
C GLY A 92 -3.98 6.28 14.46
N ILE A 93 -4.67 6.94 13.54
CA ILE A 93 -5.36 6.32 12.41
C ILE A 93 -4.88 7.02 11.14
N LYS A 94 -4.39 6.24 10.19
CA LYS A 94 -3.96 6.72 8.88
C LYS A 94 -5.01 6.37 7.82
N PHE A 95 -5.35 7.35 7.03
CA PHE A 95 -6.26 7.26 5.89
C PHE A 95 -5.45 7.40 4.60
N ILE A 96 -5.66 6.45 3.69
CA ILE A 96 -5.17 6.54 2.31
C ILE A 96 -6.39 6.76 1.42
N LEU A 97 -6.43 7.90 0.75
CA LEU A 97 -7.57 8.31 -0.07
C LEU A 97 -7.17 8.30 -1.53
N LYS A 98 -8.05 7.83 -2.41
CA LYS A 98 -7.84 7.86 -3.86
C LYS A 98 -8.94 8.65 -4.54
N ASP A 99 -8.57 9.65 -5.32
CA ASP A 99 -9.53 10.39 -6.13
C ASP A 99 -9.86 9.70 -7.46
N SER A 100 -10.86 10.23 -8.16
CA SER A 100 -11.32 9.76 -9.48
C SER A 100 -10.25 9.86 -10.58
N ASN A 101 -9.23 10.70 -10.40
CA ASN A 101 -8.08 10.81 -11.29
C ASN A 101 -6.95 9.82 -10.93
N GLY A 102 -7.13 9.03 -9.87
CA GLY A 102 -6.15 8.06 -9.37
C GLY A 102 -5.06 8.67 -8.50
N LYS A 103 -5.14 9.96 -8.14
CA LYS A 103 -4.21 10.59 -7.21
C LYS A 103 -4.46 10.07 -5.80
N ILE A 104 -3.37 9.81 -5.09
CA ILE A 104 -3.38 9.25 -3.73
C ILE A 104 -3.01 10.33 -2.73
N TYR A 105 -3.78 10.40 -1.64
CA TYR A 105 -3.57 11.28 -0.51
C TYR A 105 -3.37 10.46 0.76
N SER A 106 -2.60 10.99 1.70
CA SER A 106 -2.33 10.34 2.98
C SER A 106 -2.60 11.34 4.10
N TYR A 107 -3.53 10.98 4.98
CA TYR A 107 -3.88 11.78 6.15
C TYR A 107 -3.70 10.94 7.42
N ILE A 108 -3.13 11.52 8.47
CA ILE A 108 -2.96 10.84 9.76
C ILE A 108 -3.69 11.66 10.80
N ASN A 109 -4.62 11.01 11.49
CA ASN A 109 -5.29 11.54 12.66
C ASN A 109 -4.66 10.94 13.92
N ASN A 110 -4.07 11.79 14.76
CA ASN A 110 -3.49 11.43 16.05
C ASN A 110 -4.17 12.18 17.21
N ASP A 111 -5.40 12.66 16.99
CA ASP A 111 -6.19 13.33 18.01
C ASP A 111 -6.62 12.32 19.08
N SER A 112 -6.20 12.58 20.32
CA SER A 112 -6.52 11.73 21.47
C SER A 112 -8.01 11.61 21.74
N SER A 113 -8.83 12.57 21.29
CA SER A 113 -10.28 12.51 21.42
C SER A 113 -10.91 11.40 20.56
N ILE A 114 -10.25 11.04 19.44
CA ILE A 114 -10.70 10.02 18.49
C ILE A 114 -10.11 8.65 18.84
N LEU A 115 -8.96 8.62 19.52
CA LEU A 115 -8.33 7.38 19.96
C LEU A 115 -9.14 6.67 21.06
N PRO A 116 -9.05 5.34 21.15
CA PRO A 116 -9.67 4.55 22.21
C PRO A 116 -9.34 5.09 23.60
N ASP A 117 -10.36 5.30 24.43
CA ASP A 117 -10.24 5.82 25.79
C ASP A 117 -10.89 4.88 26.82
N SER A 118 -11.14 3.61 26.43
CA SER A 118 -11.81 2.59 27.23
C SER A 118 -13.28 2.87 27.53
N THR A 119 -13.90 3.86 26.87
CA THR A 119 -15.34 4.12 27.03
C THR A 119 -16.19 3.16 26.21
N GLY A 120 -15.62 2.51 25.19
CA GLY A 120 -16.36 1.68 24.22
C GLY A 120 -17.30 2.51 23.32
N GLY A 121 -17.13 3.84 23.34
CA GLY A 121 -17.95 4.78 22.58
C GLY A 121 -17.69 4.70 21.08
N THR A 122 -18.69 5.12 20.30
CA THR A 122 -18.50 5.44 18.88
C THR A 122 -18.06 6.90 18.76
N LYS A 123 -16.96 7.12 18.07
CA LYS A 123 -16.33 8.42 17.86
C LYS A 123 -16.42 8.79 16.39
N ARG A 124 -16.67 10.08 16.12
CA ARG A 124 -16.71 10.61 14.75
C ARG A 124 -15.33 11.12 14.37
N ILE A 125 -14.88 10.72 13.19
CA ILE A 125 -13.68 11.22 12.54
C ILE A 125 -14.12 12.17 11.44
N ASP A 126 -13.48 13.33 11.39
CA ASP A 126 -13.74 14.36 10.40
C ASP A 126 -12.40 14.73 9.73
N ILE A 127 -12.31 14.53 8.42
CA ILE A 127 -11.16 14.87 7.60
C ILE A 127 -11.57 16.02 6.69
N ASP A 128 -11.11 17.22 7.02
CA ASP A 128 -11.21 18.39 6.16
C ASP A 128 -10.32 18.20 4.90
N TYR A 129 -10.89 18.47 3.72
CA TYR A 129 -10.18 18.26 2.45
C TYR A 129 -8.90 19.09 2.37
N LEU A 130 -8.96 20.35 2.77
CA LEU A 130 -7.82 21.26 2.69
C LEU A 130 -6.70 20.82 3.64
N SER A 131 -7.06 20.38 4.85
CA SER A 131 -6.14 19.84 5.85
C SER A 131 -5.46 18.56 5.40
N ALA A 132 -6.13 17.78 4.55
CA ALA A 132 -5.56 16.59 3.90
C ALA A 132 -4.83 16.91 2.58
N GLY A 133 -4.75 18.17 2.16
CA GLY A 133 -4.14 18.60 0.90
C GLY A 133 -4.93 18.15 -0.34
N ILE A 134 -6.21 17.83 -0.17
CA ILE A 134 -7.13 17.41 -1.22
C ILE A 134 -7.74 18.66 -1.84
N ASN A 135 -7.83 18.69 -3.17
CA ASN A 135 -8.59 19.74 -3.84
C ASN A 135 -10.07 19.51 -3.54
N PRO A 136 -10.82 20.50 -3.01
CA PRO A 136 -12.24 20.32 -2.74
C PRO A 136 -13.08 19.97 -3.97
N SER A 137 -12.61 20.23 -5.19
CA SER A 137 -13.29 19.75 -6.41
C SER A 137 -13.00 18.29 -6.77
N SER A 138 -12.09 17.61 -6.07
CA SER A 138 -11.77 16.20 -6.33
C SER A 138 -12.85 15.29 -5.74
N ASP A 139 -13.25 14.28 -6.50
CA ASP A 139 -14.14 13.24 -6.01
C ASP A 139 -13.33 12.05 -5.51
N ILE A 140 -13.51 11.71 -4.24
CA ILE A 140 -12.85 10.56 -3.62
C ILE A 140 -13.64 9.30 -3.95
N THR A 141 -12.93 8.28 -4.42
CA THR A 141 -13.52 7.02 -4.92
C THR A 141 -13.24 5.83 -4.01
N SER A 142 -12.19 5.91 -3.18
CA SER A 142 -11.88 4.85 -2.21
C SER A 142 -11.14 5.39 -0.99
N LEU A 143 -11.35 4.72 0.13
CA LEU A 143 -10.73 5.00 1.41
C LEU A 143 -10.16 3.70 2.01
N ASP A 144 -8.85 3.64 2.18
CA ASP A 144 -8.19 2.60 2.98
C ASP A 144 -7.81 3.16 4.34
N VAL A 145 -7.96 2.35 5.39
CA VAL A 145 -7.64 2.75 6.76
C VAL A 145 -6.59 1.83 7.38
N PHE A 146 -5.64 2.45 8.06
CA PHE A 146 -4.55 1.79 8.76
C PHE A 146 -4.51 2.27 10.20
N LEU A 147 -4.37 1.33 11.13
CA LEU A 147 -4.12 1.61 12.54
C LEU A 147 -2.63 1.88 12.73
N LEU A 148 -2.30 2.98 13.39
CA LEU A 148 -0.93 3.27 13.82
C LEU A 148 -0.76 2.78 15.25
N ILE A 149 -0.06 1.66 15.41
CA ILE A 149 0.12 1.00 16.69
C ILE A 149 1.58 1.16 17.14
N LYS A 150 1.79 1.34 18.43
CA LYS A 150 3.11 1.27 19.06
C LYS A 150 3.37 -0.15 19.54
N ASP A 151 4.42 -0.79 19.02
CA ASP A 151 4.79 -2.14 19.44
C ASP A 151 5.49 -2.17 20.82
N SER A 152 5.82 -3.37 21.31
CA SER A 152 6.49 -3.59 22.59
C SER A 152 7.87 -2.92 22.70
N ASP A 153 8.53 -2.67 21.55
CA ASP A 153 9.82 -1.99 21.47
C ASP A 153 9.65 -0.46 21.36
N GLY A 154 8.40 0.01 21.37
CA GLY A 154 8.03 1.42 21.25
C GLY A 154 8.05 1.96 19.82
N LYS A 155 8.22 1.11 18.82
CA LYS A 155 8.23 1.49 17.41
C LYS A 155 6.80 1.55 16.87
N GLN A 156 6.57 2.51 15.98
CA GLN A 156 5.29 2.68 15.31
C GLN A 156 5.18 1.76 14.09
N VAL A 157 4.07 1.03 13.99
CA VAL A 157 3.74 0.13 12.88
C VAL A 157 2.34 0.43 12.36
N PHE A 158 2.15 0.31 11.04
CA PHE A 158 0.84 0.45 10.41
C PHE A 158 0.23 -0.93 10.16
N ILE A 159 -0.97 -1.14 10.66
CA ILE A 159 -1.74 -2.38 10.45
C ILE A 159 -2.97 -2.02 9.63
N LYS A 160 -3.13 -2.68 8.47
CA LYS A 160 -4.29 -2.45 7.62
C LYS A 160 -5.56 -2.89 8.34
N ASN A 161 -6.56 -2.02 8.41
CA ASN A 161 -7.88 -2.43 8.88
C ASN A 161 -8.52 -3.33 7.80
N SER A 162 -9.08 -4.47 8.21
CA SER A 162 -9.65 -5.45 7.29
C SER A 162 -10.98 -5.02 6.68
N GLN A 163 -11.64 -3.98 7.22
CA GLN A 163 -12.88 -3.47 6.68
C GLN A 163 -12.62 -2.58 5.47
N ILE A 164 -13.34 -2.86 4.40
CA ILE A 164 -13.44 -1.96 3.24
C ILE A 164 -14.40 -0.85 3.64
N ILE A 165 -13.97 0.40 3.48
CA ILE A 165 -14.82 1.56 3.71
C ILE A 165 -15.25 2.10 2.36
N ASP A 166 -16.54 1.93 2.05
CA ASP A 166 -17.16 2.51 0.87
C ASP A 166 -17.30 4.02 1.05
N VAL A 167 -17.22 4.76 -0.04
CA VAL A 167 -17.39 6.20 -0.04
C VAL A 167 -18.78 6.54 -0.57
N CYS A 168 -19.52 7.36 0.17
CA CYS A 168 -20.82 7.88 -0.24
C CYS A 168 -20.88 9.40 -0.12
N TYR A 169 -21.74 10.02 -0.93
CA TYR A 169 -21.94 11.47 -0.89
C TYR A 169 -23.24 11.78 -0.16
N SER A 170 -23.16 12.71 0.77
CA SER A 170 -24.31 13.30 1.43
C SER A 170 -25.07 14.16 0.43
N SER A 171 -26.40 14.07 0.42
CA SER A 171 -27.27 14.97 -0.34
C SER A 171 -27.47 16.33 0.34
N CYS A 172 -26.83 16.56 1.48
CA CYS A 172 -26.87 17.83 2.18
C CYS A 172 -25.62 18.67 1.92
N ASP A 173 -25.85 19.97 1.74
CA ASP A 173 -24.80 20.99 1.64
C ASP A 173 -24.08 21.19 2.99
N GLU A 174 -24.73 20.82 4.10
CA GLU A 174 -24.17 20.89 5.44
C GLU A 174 -23.68 19.54 5.97
N CYS A 175 -22.54 19.58 6.64
CA CYS A 175 -21.99 18.45 7.38
C CYS A 175 -22.63 18.33 8.78
N SER A 176 -23.94 18.08 8.85
CA SER A 176 -24.66 17.81 10.10
C SER A 176 -24.74 16.30 10.41
N LEU A 177 -24.93 15.93 11.68
CA LEU A 177 -25.09 14.52 12.08
C LEU A 177 -26.27 13.84 11.39
N SER A 178 -27.36 14.56 11.12
CA SER A 178 -28.51 14.02 10.38
C SER A 178 -28.17 13.68 8.93
N CYS A 179 -27.24 14.42 8.33
CA CYS A 179 -26.82 14.22 6.95
C CYS A 179 -25.83 13.07 6.80
N ASP A 180 -25.09 12.73 7.86
CA ASP A 180 -24.23 11.54 7.91
C ASP A 180 -25.03 10.23 7.69
N PHE A 181 -26.36 10.23 7.85
CA PHE A 181 -27.24 9.06 7.63
C PHE A 181 -27.91 9.02 6.24
N ILE A 182 -27.83 10.11 5.47
CA ILE A 182 -28.49 10.23 4.17
C ILE A 182 -27.39 10.12 3.11
N CYS A 183 -26.99 8.89 2.83
CA CYS A 183 -25.98 8.59 1.81
C CYS A 183 -26.61 7.95 0.58
N THR A 184 -26.40 8.55 -0.59
CA THR A 184 -26.64 7.89 -1.88
C THR A 184 -25.34 7.23 -2.36
N ASN A 185 -25.45 6.00 -2.88
CA ASN A 185 -24.31 5.31 -3.46
C ASN A 185 -23.96 5.99 -4.80
N SER A 186 -22.89 6.80 -4.77
CA SER A 186 -22.40 7.69 -5.85
C SER A 186 -23.38 8.77 -6.36
N PRO A 187 -22.84 9.90 -6.89
CA PRO A 187 -23.61 10.88 -7.64
C PRO A 187 -24.14 10.32 -8.98
#